data_AF-A0AAU7JPT5-F1
#
_entry.id   AF-A0AAU7JPT5-F1
#
_cell.length_a   1.000
_cell.length_b   1.000
_cell.length_c   1.000
_cell.angle_alpha   90.00
_cell.angle_beta   90.00
_cell.angle_gamma   90.00
#
_symmetry.space_group_name_H-M   'P 1'
#
loop_
_entity.id
_entity.type
_entity.pdbx_description
1 polymer ?
#
loop_
_entity_poly.entity_id
_entity_poly.type
_entity_poly.pdbx_seq_one_letter_code
_entity_poly.pdbx_strand_id
1 'polypeptide(L)'
;MTVSATVRTLTVKVGMTYLALRAVSALLLVLASRDQVVMPDWTGPTVEPIDMTVLWDGSWYRHVAEVGYPTHLPVDPGSGRVAQNAWAFYPLFPLLSRMLMAVTGLGFPVVASTLALVAGLGAAIIMARLLAEKVGDRVALGAVAVWAAFPAAVSLQLAYTESLAMLVLCGLLWALVRRSWGMVAGLSLLLGLTRPIAVPVVGVVAVAVYLLWRRRRQQSVTRGELLAALAALGVSAVGAVLWPLAAWQVTGSRTAYTDTMAAWRAGGQITPLKPWFGMSQWAFRDFDGAAVYGPVGLAVLVTTLVVLTCGPWATRLGPELRAWCLIYPAYLAVVLDPFTSIFRYALPLFPLLVVILGGGWLERTARYLTVRVGFLVAAGMVGQVAWIWKLLVFHPPSDYPP
;
A
#
# COMPACT_ATOMS: atom_id res chain seq x y z
N MET A 1 25.09 21.02 17.75
CA MET A 1 23.72 20.96 18.35
C MET A 1 22.57 21.25 17.37
N THR A 2 22.80 21.83 16.19
CA THR A 2 21.74 22.29 15.26
C THR A 2 21.04 21.18 14.45
N VAL A 3 21.77 20.16 13.97
CA VAL A 3 21.19 19.07 13.16
C VAL A 3 20.18 18.23 13.94
N SER A 4 20.46 17.93 15.21
CA SER A 4 19.54 17.18 16.09
C SER A 4 18.22 17.93 16.33
N ALA A 5 18.28 19.25 16.47
CA ALA A 5 17.09 20.08 16.68
C ALA A 5 16.17 20.13 15.45
N THR A 6 16.74 20.27 14.25
CA THR A 6 15.97 20.27 12.99
C THR A 6 15.30 18.92 12.74
N VAL A 7 16.06 17.83 12.95
CA VAL A 7 15.57 16.45 12.81
C VAL A 7 14.41 16.15 13.78
N ARG A 8 14.53 16.62 15.03
CA ARG A 8 13.46 16.52 16.04
C ARG A 8 12.22 17.34 15.63
N THR A 9 12.44 18.51 15.04
CA THR A 9 11.36 19.41 14.60
C THR A 9 10.52 18.82 13.48
N LEU A 10 11.15 18.22 12.45
CA LEU A 10 10.40 17.58 11.35
C LEU A 10 9.56 16.41 11.85
N THR A 11 10.12 15.53 12.68
CA THR A 11 9.39 14.36 13.21
C THR A 11 8.18 14.76 14.04
N VAL A 12 8.32 15.77 14.90
CA VAL A 12 7.19 16.27 15.71
C VAL A 12 6.11 16.85 14.79
N LYS A 13 6.47 17.69 13.81
CA LYS A 13 5.51 18.25 12.84
C LYS A 13 4.77 17.17 12.04
N VAL A 14 5.50 16.17 11.57
CA VAL A 14 4.94 15.03 10.84
C VAL A 14 3.99 14.23 11.73
N GLY A 15 4.40 13.91 12.95
CA GLY A 15 3.57 13.16 13.89
C GLY A 15 2.27 13.89 14.22
N MET A 16 2.34 15.19 14.54
CA MET A 16 1.14 16.00 14.79
C MET A 16 0.23 16.08 13.56
N THR A 17 0.81 16.28 12.38
CA THR A 17 0.04 16.35 11.11
C THR A 17 -0.68 15.03 10.83
N TYR A 18 0.03 13.91 10.96
CA TYR A 18 -0.54 12.59 10.75
C TYR A 18 -1.67 12.30 11.74
N LEU A 19 -1.45 12.53 13.04
CA LEU A 19 -2.44 12.28 14.08
C LEU A 19 -3.67 13.18 13.92
N ALA A 20 -3.50 14.46 13.57
CA ALA A 20 -4.61 15.36 13.29
C ALA A 20 -5.47 14.88 12.11
N LEU A 21 -4.84 14.44 11.02
CA LEU A 21 -5.56 13.89 9.86
C LEU A 21 -6.24 12.55 10.17
N ARG A 22 -5.64 11.72 11.04
CA ARG A 22 -6.27 10.50 11.55
C ARG A 22 -7.44 10.78 12.47
N ALA A 23 -7.40 11.83 13.29
CA ALA A 23 -8.55 12.27 14.08
C ALA A 23 -9.73 12.66 13.18
N VAL A 24 -9.47 13.33 12.05
CA VAL A 24 -10.51 13.60 11.04
C VAL A 24 -11.03 12.31 10.43
N SER A 25 -10.16 11.39 10.00
CA SER A 25 -10.59 10.07 9.50
C SER A 25 -11.43 9.30 10.52
N ALA A 26 -11.08 9.36 11.81
CA ALA A 26 -11.84 8.72 12.89
C ALA A 26 -13.22 9.36 13.08
N LEU A 27 -13.32 10.69 13.03
CA LEU A 27 -14.60 11.39 13.04
C LEU A 27 -15.48 10.96 11.85
N LEU A 28 -14.90 10.86 10.64
CA LEU A 28 -15.63 10.41 9.46
C LEU A 28 -16.14 8.97 9.63
N LEU A 29 -15.35 8.07 10.22
CA LEU A 29 -15.82 6.71 10.54
C LEU A 29 -16.96 6.70 11.57
N VAL A 30 -16.89 7.53 12.61
CA VAL A 30 -17.98 7.68 13.58
C VAL A 30 -19.25 8.17 12.89
N LEU A 31 -19.16 9.14 11.98
CA LEU A 31 -20.31 9.62 11.23
C LEU A 31 -20.86 8.54 10.30
N ALA A 32 -19.99 7.88 9.53
CA ALA A 32 -20.37 6.83 8.59
C ALA A 32 -20.99 5.60 9.28
N SER A 33 -20.62 5.31 10.53
CA SER A 33 -21.20 4.19 11.29
C SER A 33 -22.71 4.31 11.50
N ARG A 34 -23.26 5.53 11.41
CA ARG A 34 -24.70 5.78 11.52
C ARG A 34 -25.47 5.35 10.28
N ASP A 35 -24.80 5.31 9.13
CA ASP A 35 -25.38 4.92 7.84
C ASP A 35 -25.11 3.44 7.52
N GLN A 36 -24.27 2.78 8.31
CA GLN A 36 -23.93 1.37 8.15
C GLN A 36 -25.06 0.48 8.68
N VAL A 37 -25.50 -0.46 7.84
CA VAL A 37 -26.47 -1.49 8.25
C VAL A 37 -25.80 -2.54 9.14
N VAL A 38 -26.57 -3.12 10.05
CA VAL A 38 -26.13 -4.24 10.89
C VAL A 38 -25.82 -5.45 10.01
N MET A 39 -24.59 -5.95 10.14
CA MET A 39 -24.10 -7.16 9.47
C MET A 39 -23.56 -8.09 10.55
N PRO A 40 -24.34 -9.09 11.01
CA PRO A 40 -23.97 -9.90 12.18
C PRO A 40 -22.56 -10.48 12.14
N ASP A 41 -22.08 -10.90 10.96
CA ASP A 41 -20.74 -11.47 10.78
C ASP A 41 -19.60 -10.43 10.89
N TRP A 42 -19.91 -9.15 10.70
CA TRP A 42 -18.91 -8.07 10.69
C TRP A 42 -19.03 -7.16 11.92
N THR A 43 -20.22 -6.61 12.15
CA THR A 43 -20.55 -5.62 13.19
C THR A 43 -21.14 -6.25 14.45
N GLY A 44 -21.64 -7.48 14.39
CA GLY A 44 -22.39 -8.08 15.50
C GLY A 44 -23.83 -7.55 15.58
N PRO A 45 -24.45 -7.49 16.77
CA PRO A 45 -25.88 -7.19 16.92
C PRO A 45 -26.24 -5.72 16.68
N THR A 46 -25.25 -4.83 16.77
CA THR A 46 -25.37 -3.38 16.55
C THR A 46 -24.17 -2.90 15.74
N VAL A 47 -24.18 -1.64 15.29
CA VAL A 47 -22.99 -1.02 14.67
C VAL A 47 -22.39 -0.04 15.65
N GLU A 48 -21.21 -0.36 16.18
CA GLU A 48 -20.38 0.60 16.90
C GLU A 48 -19.37 1.25 15.95
N PRO A 49 -18.91 2.49 16.23
CA PRO A 49 -17.91 3.16 15.39
C PRO A 49 -16.63 2.36 15.16
N ILE A 50 -16.22 1.53 16.12
CA ILE A 50 -15.02 0.70 16.01
C ILE A 50 -15.22 -0.47 15.03
N ASP A 51 -16.46 -0.93 14.81
CA ASP A 51 -16.74 -2.04 13.88
C ASP A 51 -16.47 -1.65 12.43
N MET A 52 -16.61 -0.35 12.11
CA MET A 52 -16.24 0.21 10.81
C MET A 52 -14.79 -0.10 10.44
N THR A 53 -13.92 -0.34 11.42
CA THR A 53 -12.50 -0.63 11.16
C THR A 53 -12.25 -2.05 10.69
N VAL A 54 -13.22 -2.95 10.84
CA VAL A 54 -13.07 -4.39 10.56
C VAL A 54 -13.94 -4.86 9.38
N LEU A 55 -14.63 -3.95 8.70
CA LEU A 55 -15.38 -4.28 7.48
C LEU A 55 -14.45 -4.78 6.36
N TRP A 56 -15.00 -5.56 5.43
CA TRP A 56 -14.30 -6.05 4.23
C TRP A 56 -13.03 -6.87 4.55
N ASP A 57 -11.86 -6.45 4.05
CA ASP A 57 -10.56 -7.12 4.29
C ASP A 57 -10.25 -7.30 5.79
N GLY A 58 -10.79 -6.41 6.64
CA GLY A 58 -10.60 -6.46 8.09
C GLY A 58 -11.15 -7.73 8.71
N SER A 59 -12.28 -8.24 8.20
CA SER A 59 -12.91 -9.46 8.74
C SER A 59 -12.05 -10.69 8.43
N TRP A 60 -11.37 -10.70 7.29
CA TRP A 60 -10.41 -11.74 6.94
C TRP A 60 -9.16 -11.69 7.80
N TYR A 61 -8.63 -10.49 8.09
CA TYR A 61 -7.53 -10.37 9.05
C TYR A 61 -7.95 -10.77 10.46
N ARG A 62 -9.19 -10.47 10.88
CA ARG A 62 -9.77 -10.97 12.15
C ARG A 62 -9.80 -12.49 12.16
N HIS A 63 -10.34 -13.10 11.11
CA HIS A 63 -10.41 -14.55 10.96
C HIS A 63 -9.02 -15.21 11.05
N VAL A 64 -8.01 -14.66 10.38
CA VAL A 64 -6.63 -15.18 10.48
C VAL A 64 -6.06 -15.03 11.89
N ALA A 65 -6.34 -13.92 12.56
CA ALA A 65 -5.83 -13.68 13.91
C ALA A 65 -6.49 -14.60 14.94
N GLU A 66 -7.78 -14.90 14.81
CA GLU A 66 -8.56 -15.67 15.78
C GLU A 66 -8.60 -17.17 15.49
N VAL A 67 -8.71 -17.55 14.21
CA VAL A 67 -8.89 -18.93 13.74
C VAL A 67 -7.64 -19.47 13.06
N GLY A 68 -6.97 -18.66 12.24
CA GLY A 68 -5.77 -19.04 11.49
C GLY A 68 -6.04 -19.38 10.03
N TYR A 69 -5.14 -20.18 9.44
CA TYR A 69 -5.21 -20.56 8.02
C TYR A 69 -5.76 -21.98 7.87
N PRO A 70 -6.59 -22.23 6.83
CA PRO A 70 -7.11 -23.57 6.59
C PRO A 70 -5.98 -24.50 6.10
N THR A 71 -5.98 -25.74 6.59
CA THR A 71 -5.01 -26.79 6.19
C THR A 71 -5.35 -27.45 4.86
N HIS A 72 -6.59 -27.30 4.39
CA HIS A 72 -7.04 -27.72 3.06
C HIS A 72 -7.70 -26.54 2.36
N LEU A 73 -7.56 -26.43 1.04
CA LEU A 73 -8.23 -25.38 0.29
C LEU A 73 -9.74 -25.57 0.37
N PRO A 74 -10.51 -24.57 0.86
CA PRO A 74 -11.97 -24.63 0.81
C PRO A 74 -12.42 -24.67 -0.65
N VAL A 75 -13.41 -25.51 -0.94
CA VAL A 75 -13.97 -25.70 -2.29
C VAL A 75 -15.46 -25.40 -2.24
N ASP A 76 -15.95 -24.65 -3.23
CA ASP A 76 -17.37 -24.40 -3.41
C ASP A 76 -18.09 -25.70 -3.85
N PRO A 77 -19.09 -26.19 -3.10
CA PRO A 77 -19.74 -27.46 -3.41
C PRO A 77 -20.46 -27.50 -4.77
N GLY A 78 -20.93 -26.34 -5.27
CA GLY A 78 -21.66 -26.28 -6.54
C GLY A 78 -20.74 -26.35 -7.76
N SER A 79 -19.63 -25.61 -7.74
CA SER A 79 -18.71 -25.48 -8.88
C SER A 79 -17.49 -26.39 -8.80
N GLY A 80 -17.16 -26.93 -7.63
CA GLY A 80 -15.94 -27.70 -7.39
C GLY A 80 -14.66 -26.85 -7.45
N ARG A 81 -14.77 -25.51 -7.49
CA ARG A 81 -13.64 -24.58 -7.55
C ARG A 81 -13.23 -24.15 -6.15
N VAL A 82 -11.95 -23.79 -6.00
CA VAL A 82 -11.46 -23.18 -4.75
C VAL A 82 -12.28 -21.93 -4.43
N ALA A 83 -12.81 -21.86 -3.22
CA ALA A 83 -13.57 -20.74 -2.71
C ALA A 83 -12.65 -19.64 -2.16
N GLN A 84 -13.19 -18.43 -2.00
CA GLN A 84 -12.50 -17.34 -1.31
C GLN A 84 -12.07 -17.79 0.09
N ASN A 85 -10.80 -17.55 0.42
CA ASN A 85 -10.23 -18.08 1.66
C ASN A 85 -9.05 -17.23 2.18
N ALA A 86 -8.66 -17.52 3.42
CA ALA A 86 -7.70 -16.77 4.19
C ALA A 86 -6.28 -16.71 3.59
N TRP A 87 -5.87 -17.65 2.72
CA TRP A 87 -4.52 -17.64 2.13
C TRP A 87 -4.24 -16.42 1.23
N ALA A 88 -5.26 -15.68 0.82
CA ALA A 88 -5.10 -14.38 0.15
C ALA A 88 -4.57 -13.28 1.09
N PHE A 89 -4.71 -13.46 2.40
CA PHE A 89 -4.37 -12.48 3.42
C PHE A 89 -3.06 -12.87 4.10
N TYR A 90 -2.02 -12.07 3.84
CA TYR A 90 -0.66 -12.32 4.30
C TYR A 90 -0.52 -12.18 5.84
N PRO A 91 0.41 -12.93 6.47
CA PRO A 91 0.32 -13.23 7.90
C PRO A 91 0.83 -12.14 8.84
N LEU A 92 1.75 -11.27 8.43
CA LEU A 92 2.48 -10.45 9.41
C LEU A 92 1.56 -9.60 10.27
N PHE A 93 0.59 -8.92 9.66
CA PHE A 93 -0.36 -8.06 10.38
C PHE A 93 -1.31 -8.82 11.32
N PRO A 94 -2.06 -9.84 10.86
CA PRO A 94 -2.97 -10.57 11.75
C PRO A 94 -2.23 -11.36 12.83
N LEU A 95 -1.02 -11.89 12.57
CA LEU A 95 -0.25 -12.60 13.59
C LEU A 95 0.32 -11.66 14.66
N LEU A 96 0.77 -10.45 14.28
CA LEU A 96 1.13 -9.42 15.25
C LEU A 96 -0.08 -8.98 16.07
N SER A 97 -1.25 -8.85 15.44
CA SER A 97 -2.51 -8.52 16.13
C SER A 97 -2.86 -9.60 17.15
N ARG A 98 -2.80 -10.89 16.78
CA ARG A 98 -3.01 -12.01 17.71
C ARG A 98 -2.06 -11.95 18.91
N MET A 99 -0.77 -11.71 18.67
CA MET A 99 0.21 -11.58 19.75
C MET A 99 -0.13 -10.41 20.69
N LEU A 100 -0.51 -9.26 20.15
CA LEU A 100 -0.88 -8.08 20.94
C LEU A 100 -2.19 -8.29 21.69
N MET A 101 -3.17 -8.99 21.11
CA MET A 101 -4.40 -9.40 21.81
C MET A 101 -4.07 -10.29 23.01
N ALA A 102 -3.17 -11.27 22.86
CA ALA A 102 -2.74 -12.14 23.95
C ALA A 102 -2.04 -11.38 25.10
N VAL A 103 -1.29 -10.32 24.78
CA VAL A 103 -0.59 -9.48 25.78
C VAL A 103 -1.52 -8.48 26.46
N THR A 104 -2.46 -7.88 25.72
CA THR A 104 -3.29 -6.78 26.21
C THR A 104 -4.65 -7.22 26.75
N GLY A 105 -5.14 -8.41 26.36
CA GLY A 105 -6.50 -8.89 26.64
C GLY A 105 -7.59 -8.16 25.85
N LEU A 106 -7.23 -7.24 24.94
CA LEU A 106 -8.17 -6.45 24.15
C LEU A 106 -8.62 -7.22 22.89
N GLY A 107 -9.82 -6.90 22.40
CA GLY A 107 -10.37 -7.48 21.18
C GLY A 107 -9.67 -7.02 19.90
N PHE A 108 -9.83 -7.82 18.83
CA PHE A 108 -9.20 -7.57 17.52
C PHE A 108 -9.44 -6.16 16.96
N PRO A 109 -10.65 -5.57 16.97
CA PRO A 109 -10.88 -4.24 16.40
C PRO A 109 -9.97 -3.16 17.01
N VAL A 110 -9.87 -3.14 18.34
CA VAL A 110 -9.06 -2.16 19.08
C VAL A 110 -7.57 -2.40 18.83
N VAL A 111 -7.11 -3.65 18.93
CA VAL A 111 -5.69 -4.01 18.76
C VAL A 111 -5.22 -3.73 17.33
N ALA A 112 -5.94 -4.23 16.33
CA ALA A 112 -5.54 -4.14 14.93
C ALA A 112 -5.61 -2.69 14.42
N SER A 113 -6.64 -1.92 14.77
CA SER A 113 -6.70 -0.49 14.42
C SER A 113 -5.61 0.34 15.11
N THR A 114 -5.29 0.04 16.37
CA THR A 114 -4.20 0.71 17.08
C THR A 114 -2.85 0.36 16.44
N LEU A 115 -2.63 -0.91 16.10
CA LEU A 115 -1.44 -1.35 15.38
C LEU A 115 -1.31 -0.64 14.02
N ALA A 116 -2.41 -0.52 13.26
CA ALA A 116 -2.44 0.21 12.00
C ALA A 116 -2.12 1.70 12.20
N LEU A 117 -2.70 2.35 13.21
CA LEU A 117 -2.46 3.76 13.52
C LEU A 117 -0.98 4.02 13.85
N VAL A 118 -0.39 3.19 14.72
CA VAL A 118 1.01 3.29 15.14
C VAL A 118 1.95 2.98 13.98
N ALA A 119 1.67 1.94 13.20
CA ALA A 119 2.48 1.60 12.03
C ALA A 119 2.43 2.70 10.97
N GLY A 120 1.26 3.28 10.73
CA GLY A 120 1.09 4.39 9.79
C GLY A 120 1.78 5.68 10.25
N LEU A 121 1.81 5.95 11.57
CA LEU A 121 2.62 7.04 12.14
C LEU A 121 4.12 6.80 11.90
N GLY A 122 4.59 5.58 12.15
CA GLY A 122 5.97 5.19 11.83
C GLY A 122 6.28 5.36 10.35
N ALA A 123 5.37 4.92 9.47
CA ALA A 123 5.50 5.08 8.02
C ALA A 123 5.59 6.55 7.62
N ALA A 124 4.74 7.42 8.18
CA ALA A 124 4.77 8.86 7.94
C ALA A 124 6.11 9.49 8.32
N ILE A 125 6.66 9.10 9.48
CA ILE A 125 7.95 9.60 9.96
C ILE A 125 9.09 9.14 9.03
N ILE A 126 9.17 7.84 8.72
CA ILE A 126 10.22 7.30 7.83
C ILE A 126 10.09 7.90 6.42
N MET A 127 8.87 8.01 5.90
CA MET A 127 8.58 8.67 4.63
C MET A 127 9.11 10.11 4.62
N ALA A 128 8.81 10.89 5.65
CA ALA A 128 9.32 12.26 5.75
C ALA A 128 10.85 12.32 5.75
N ARG A 129 11.53 11.42 6.46
CA ARG A 129 13.00 11.37 6.50
C ARG A 129 13.60 11.00 5.15
N LEU A 130 13.06 9.96 4.51
CA LEU A 130 13.45 9.54 3.17
C LEU A 130 13.30 10.69 2.16
N LEU A 131 12.15 11.37 2.15
CA LEU A 131 11.89 12.46 1.22
C LEU A 131 12.70 13.72 1.55
N ALA A 132 12.94 14.03 2.83
CA ALA A 132 13.71 15.20 3.24
C ALA A 132 15.16 15.14 2.73
N GLU A 133 15.78 13.95 2.68
CA GLU A 133 17.10 13.76 2.06
C GLU A 133 17.15 14.09 0.56
N LYS A 134 16.00 14.07 -0.12
CA LYS A 134 15.89 14.31 -1.56
C LYS A 134 15.46 15.74 -1.90
N VAL A 135 14.52 16.28 -1.14
CA VAL A 135 13.80 17.52 -1.49
C VAL A 135 13.61 18.50 -0.32
N GLY A 136 14.20 18.20 0.84
CA GLY A 136 14.13 19.03 2.03
C GLY A 136 12.83 18.92 2.84
N ASP A 137 12.89 19.35 4.10
CA ASP A 137 11.86 19.17 5.12
C ASP A 137 10.48 19.71 4.74
N ARG A 138 10.42 20.87 4.07
CA ARG A 138 9.15 21.51 3.72
C ARG A 138 8.34 20.69 2.72
N VAL A 139 9.01 20.20 1.67
CA VAL A 139 8.36 19.38 0.63
C VAL A 139 8.03 18.00 1.21
N ALA A 140 8.91 17.43 2.02
CA ALA A 140 8.68 16.16 2.70
C ALA A 140 7.44 16.21 3.62
N LEU A 141 7.32 17.24 4.46
CA LEU A 141 6.15 17.45 5.30
C LEU A 141 4.87 17.61 4.47
N GLY A 142 4.94 18.40 3.39
CA GLY A 142 3.82 18.58 2.46
C GLY A 142 3.39 17.26 1.81
N ALA A 143 4.35 16.43 1.37
CA ALA A 143 4.08 15.14 0.76
C ALA A 143 3.40 14.18 1.75
N VAL A 144 3.86 14.14 3.00
CA VAL A 144 3.23 13.34 4.06
C VAL A 144 1.84 13.87 4.41
N ALA A 145 1.63 15.18 4.45
CA ALA A 145 0.30 15.76 4.68
C ALA A 145 -0.69 15.35 3.59
N VAL A 146 -0.30 15.44 2.31
CA VAL A 146 -1.15 15.00 1.19
C VAL A 146 -1.36 13.50 1.20
N TRP A 147 -0.34 12.70 1.50
CA TRP A 147 -0.46 11.24 1.63
C TRP A 147 -1.42 10.85 2.75
N ALA A 148 -1.29 11.49 3.92
CA ALA A 148 -2.15 11.23 5.07
C ALA A 148 -3.58 11.78 4.87
N ALA A 149 -3.79 12.72 3.95
CA ALA A 149 -5.11 13.23 3.58
C ALA A 149 -5.71 12.52 2.35
N PHE A 150 -4.98 11.61 1.70
CA PHE A 150 -5.38 10.93 0.47
C PHE A 150 -6.78 10.27 0.58
N PRO A 151 -7.60 10.15 -0.49
CA PRO A 151 -8.96 9.62 -0.40
C PRO A 151 -9.10 8.27 0.31
N ALA A 152 -8.16 7.35 0.13
CA ALA A 152 -8.18 6.06 0.84
C ALA A 152 -7.33 6.06 2.13
N ALA A 153 -6.96 7.22 2.68
CA ALA A 153 -6.06 7.32 3.83
C ALA A 153 -6.71 6.83 5.13
N VAL A 154 -8.04 6.69 5.19
CA VAL A 154 -8.72 6.01 6.30
C VAL A 154 -8.22 4.57 6.48
N SER A 155 -7.76 3.90 5.41
CA SER A 155 -7.15 2.57 5.48
C SER A 155 -5.90 2.51 6.36
N LEU A 156 -5.30 3.67 6.70
CA LEU A 156 -4.15 3.75 7.59
C LEU A 156 -4.52 3.61 9.09
N GLN A 157 -5.80 3.47 9.41
CA GLN A 157 -6.33 3.18 10.76
C GLN A 157 -7.42 2.10 10.78
N LEU A 158 -7.82 1.56 9.61
CA LEU A 158 -8.61 0.33 9.53
C LEU A 158 -7.73 -0.85 9.97
N ALA A 159 -8.35 -1.96 10.36
CA ALA A 159 -7.67 -3.21 10.72
C ALA A 159 -7.09 -3.93 9.49
N TYR A 160 -6.39 -3.19 8.62
CA TYR A 160 -5.83 -3.66 7.35
C TYR A 160 -4.30 -3.58 7.34
N THR A 161 -3.68 -4.19 6.32
CA THR A 161 -2.22 -4.28 6.19
C THR A 161 -1.54 -3.01 5.67
N GLU A 162 -2.27 -2.04 5.11
CA GLU A 162 -1.71 -0.85 4.44
C GLU A 162 -0.66 -0.13 5.27
N SER A 163 -0.97 0.21 6.52
CA SER A 163 -0.05 0.95 7.39
C SER A 163 1.24 0.20 7.68
N LEU A 164 1.15 -1.09 7.97
CA LEU A 164 2.32 -1.93 8.25
C LEU A 164 3.17 -2.13 6.99
N ALA A 165 2.53 -2.40 5.85
CA ALA A 165 3.21 -2.52 4.57
C ALA A 165 3.91 -1.20 4.19
N MET A 166 3.28 -0.05 4.42
CA MET A 166 3.87 1.26 4.18
C MET A 166 5.05 1.55 5.09
N LEU A 167 5.00 1.16 6.37
CA LEU A 167 6.12 1.28 7.30
C LEU A 167 7.34 0.50 6.79
N VAL A 168 7.14 -0.78 6.47
CA VAL A 168 8.20 -1.65 5.98
C VAL A 168 8.73 -1.17 4.62
N LEU A 169 7.85 -0.79 3.69
CA LEU A 169 8.23 -0.29 2.37
C LEU A 169 9.02 1.03 2.45
N CYS A 170 8.58 2.00 3.26
CA CYS A 170 9.31 3.25 3.42
C CYS A 170 10.71 2.99 4.02
N GLY A 171 10.80 2.11 5.01
CA GLY A 171 12.07 1.67 5.59
C GLY A 171 12.97 0.99 4.55
N LEU A 172 12.39 0.13 3.71
CA LEU A 172 13.10 -0.62 2.68
C LEU A 172 13.65 0.31 1.60
N LEU A 173 12.83 1.21 1.06
CA LEU A 173 13.25 2.18 0.06
C LEU A 173 14.31 3.13 0.62
N TRP A 174 14.21 3.50 1.90
CA TRP A 174 15.23 4.31 2.56
C TRP A 174 16.55 3.55 2.77
N ALA A 175 16.47 2.27 3.16
CA ALA A 175 17.63 1.38 3.22
C ALA A 175 18.30 1.22 1.86
N LEU A 176 17.52 1.10 0.77
CA LEU A 176 18.04 1.07 -0.61
C LEU A 176 18.78 2.36 -0.97
N VAL A 177 18.17 3.52 -0.72
CA VAL A 177 18.78 4.83 -0.98
C VAL A 177 20.10 4.99 -0.24
N ARG A 178 20.19 4.47 0.98
CA ARG A 178 21.40 4.48 1.82
C ARG A 178 22.33 3.28 1.59
N ARG A 179 22.01 2.39 0.66
CA ARG A 179 22.76 1.15 0.36
C ARG A 179 23.01 0.26 1.60
N SER A 180 22.07 0.27 2.55
CA SER A 180 22.10 -0.61 3.72
C SER A 180 21.56 -1.99 3.36
N TRP A 181 22.35 -2.78 2.62
CA TRP A 181 21.92 -4.03 2.01
C TRP A 181 21.40 -5.07 3.02
N GLY A 182 21.94 -5.10 4.25
CA GLY A 182 21.43 -5.95 5.31
C GLY A 182 20.00 -5.58 5.74
N MET A 183 19.70 -4.28 5.86
CA MET A 183 18.34 -3.81 6.12
C MET A 183 17.42 -4.08 4.94
N VAL A 184 17.91 -3.92 3.69
CA VAL A 184 17.14 -4.28 2.49
C VAL A 184 16.73 -5.75 2.54
N ALA A 185 17.67 -6.66 2.82
CA ALA A 185 17.40 -8.08 2.93
C ALA A 185 16.33 -8.39 3.99
N GLY A 186 16.51 -7.91 5.22
CA GLY A 186 15.57 -8.16 6.32
C GLY A 186 14.17 -7.57 6.06
N LEU A 187 14.10 -6.33 5.58
CA LEU A 187 12.83 -5.66 5.29
C LEU A 187 12.12 -6.28 4.08
N SER A 188 12.83 -6.83 3.09
CA SER A 188 12.20 -7.54 1.98
C SER A 188 11.47 -8.81 2.43
N LEU A 189 12.04 -9.56 3.39
CA LEU A 189 11.36 -10.72 3.98
C LEU A 189 10.10 -10.30 4.73
N LEU A 190 10.19 -9.25 5.56
CA LEU A 190 9.03 -8.72 6.28
C LEU A 190 7.96 -8.23 5.32
N LEU A 191 8.33 -7.52 4.25
CA LEU A 191 7.39 -7.03 3.24
C LEU A 191 6.68 -8.20 2.56
N GLY A 192 7.41 -9.26 2.24
CA GLY A 192 6.89 -10.52 1.69
C GLY A 192 5.93 -11.27 2.60
N LEU A 193 5.86 -10.91 3.88
CA LEU A 193 4.86 -11.41 4.84
C LEU A 193 3.74 -10.40 5.10
N THR A 194 3.80 -9.19 4.54
CA THR A 194 2.71 -8.20 4.63
C THR A 194 1.76 -8.29 3.44
N ARG A 195 2.29 -8.37 2.21
CA ARG A 195 1.56 -8.21 0.95
C ARG A 195 2.39 -8.76 -0.22
N PRO A 196 1.76 -9.08 -1.37
CA PRO A 196 2.49 -9.53 -2.57
C PRO A 196 3.35 -8.43 -3.24
N ILE A 197 3.33 -7.20 -2.71
CA ILE A 197 4.16 -6.07 -3.17
C ILE A 197 5.67 -6.31 -2.99
N ALA A 198 6.09 -7.38 -2.34
CA ALA A 198 7.49 -7.82 -2.32
C ALA A 198 8.00 -8.25 -3.71
N VAL A 199 7.11 -8.70 -4.61
CA VAL A 199 7.49 -9.08 -5.99
C VAL A 199 8.10 -7.89 -6.76
N PRO A 200 7.44 -6.71 -6.88
CA PRO A 200 8.04 -5.57 -7.56
C PRO A 200 9.28 -5.02 -6.84
N VAL A 201 9.44 -5.25 -5.53
CA VAL A 201 10.68 -4.89 -4.81
C VAL A 201 11.88 -5.65 -5.36
N VAL A 202 11.75 -6.93 -5.74
CA VAL A 202 12.85 -7.68 -6.39
C VAL A 202 13.38 -6.93 -7.61
N GLY A 203 12.48 -6.41 -8.45
CA GLY A 203 12.86 -5.60 -9.62
C GLY A 203 13.57 -4.30 -9.24
N VAL A 204 13.09 -3.60 -8.21
CA VAL A 204 13.73 -2.36 -7.73
C VAL A 204 15.13 -2.64 -7.16
N VAL A 205 15.29 -3.70 -6.37
CA VAL A 205 16.60 -4.11 -5.84
C VAL A 205 17.52 -4.51 -6.99
N ALA A 206 17.03 -5.23 -8.00
CA ALA A 206 17.81 -5.58 -9.19
C ALA A 206 18.31 -4.34 -9.94
N VAL A 207 17.45 -3.32 -10.11
CA VAL A 207 17.86 -2.03 -10.70
C VAL A 207 18.92 -1.35 -9.83
N ALA A 208 18.77 -1.33 -8.50
CA ALA A 208 19.76 -0.74 -7.60
C ALA A 208 21.12 -1.46 -7.65
N VAL A 209 21.11 -2.79 -7.62
CA VAL A 209 22.31 -3.65 -7.78
C VAL A 209 22.98 -3.39 -9.13
N TYR A 210 22.19 -3.29 -10.20
CA TYR A 210 22.68 -3.02 -11.54
C TYR A 210 23.35 -1.64 -11.65
N LEU A 211 22.73 -0.61 -11.07
CA LEU A 211 23.30 0.74 -11.04
C LEU A 211 24.57 0.80 -10.19
N LEU A 212 24.60 0.09 -9.07
CA LEU A 212 25.81 -0.07 -8.26
C LEU A 212 26.93 -0.71 -9.08
N TRP A 213 26.63 -1.80 -9.79
CA TRP A 213 27.58 -2.49 -10.66
C TRP A 213 28.09 -1.62 -11.81
N ARG A 214 27.21 -0.83 -12.46
CA ARG A 214 27.65 0.11 -13.52
C ARG A 214 28.56 1.22 -12.96
N ARG A 215 28.26 1.72 -11.75
CA ARG A 215 29.02 2.81 -11.12
C ARG A 215 30.32 2.35 -10.46
N ARG A 216 30.57 1.05 -10.33
CA ARG A 216 31.80 0.50 -9.70
C ARG A 216 33.12 0.94 -10.33
N ARG A 217 33.10 1.40 -11.60
CA ARG A 217 34.28 1.94 -12.29
C ARG A 217 34.54 3.42 -11.98
N GLN A 218 33.51 4.13 -11.52
CA GLN A 218 33.54 5.57 -11.22
C GLN A 218 33.52 5.86 -9.71
N GLN A 219 33.08 4.89 -8.91
CA GLN A 219 32.99 4.95 -7.45
C GLN A 219 33.79 3.80 -6.85
N SER A 220 34.40 4.01 -5.68
CA SER A 220 35.09 2.96 -4.91
C SER A 220 34.08 1.98 -4.29
N VAL A 221 33.42 1.17 -5.11
CA VAL A 221 32.52 0.09 -4.66
C VAL A 221 33.36 -1.12 -4.29
N THR A 222 33.27 -1.55 -3.03
CA THR A 222 34.02 -2.72 -2.56
C THR A 222 33.38 -4.02 -3.06
N ARG A 223 34.17 -5.09 -3.16
CA ARG A 223 33.63 -6.43 -3.48
C ARG A 223 32.59 -6.87 -2.43
N GLY A 224 32.82 -6.55 -1.16
CA GLY A 224 31.89 -6.85 -0.06
C GLY A 224 30.53 -6.16 -0.22
N GLU A 225 30.51 -4.90 -0.64
CA GLU A 225 29.26 -4.17 -0.91
C GLU A 225 28.47 -4.81 -2.06
N LEU A 226 29.14 -5.22 -3.14
CA LEU A 226 28.47 -5.88 -4.26
C LEU A 226 27.90 -7.26 -3.86
N LEU A 227 28.65 -8.04 -3.07
CA LEU A 227 28.17 -9.32 -2.55
C LEU A 227 26.98 -9.13 -1.61
N ALA A 228 27.01 -8.12 -0.73
CA ALA A 228 25.89 -7.78 0.13
C ALA A 228 24.65 -7.36 -0.68
N ALA A 229 24.84 -6.61 -1.76
CA ALA A 229 23.76 -6.20 -2.66
C ALA A 229 23.14 -7.40 -3.41
N LEU A 230 23.97 -8.33 -3.90
CA LEU A 230 23.51 -9.57 -4.53
C LEU A 230 22.79 -10.49 -3.53
N ALA A 231 23.30 -10.59 -2.30
CA ALA A 231 22.64 -11.32 -1.23
C ALA A 231 21.27 -10.71 -0.90
N ALA A 232 21.18 -9.38 -0.80
CA ALA A 232 19.92 -8.68 -0.59
C ALA A 232 18.92 -8.91 -1.74
N LEU A 233 19.39 -8.99 -2.99
CA LEU A 233 18.55 -9.36 -4.13
C LEU A 233 18.02 -10.80 -4.00
N GLY A 234 18.88 -11.76 -3.67
CA GLY A 234 18.48 -13.15 -3.44
C GLY A 234 17.46 -13.30 -2.30
N VAL A 235 17.70 -12.64 -1.17
CA VAL A 235 16.76 -12.61 -0.03
C VAL A 235 15.45 -11.92 -0.40
N SER A 236 15.48 -10.88 -1.25
CA SER A 236 14.26 -10.24 -1.75
C SER A 236 13.43 -11.19 -2.61
N ALA A 237 14.08 -12.01 -3.45
CA ALA A 237 13.41 -13.04 -4.23
C ALA A 237 12.77 -14.11 -3.33
N VAL A 238 13.46 -14.53 -2.26
CA VAL A 238 12.88 -15.43 -1.23
C VAL A 238 11.65 -14.79 -0.59
N GLY A 239 11.73 -13.52 -0.18
CA GLY A 239 10.59 -12.81 0.41
C GLY A 239 9.36 -12.76 -0.52
N ALA A 240 9.57 -12.61 -1.83
CA ALA A 240 8.49 -12.58 -2.81
C ALA A 240 7.73 -13.92 -2.95
N VAL A 241 8.40 -15.06 -2.71
CA VAL A 241 7.81 -16.40 -2.84
C VAL A 241 7.51 -17.08 -1.50
N LEU A 242 7.96 -16.51 -0.38
CA LEU A 242 7.85 -17.10 0.95
C LEU A 242 6.41 -17.51 1.30
N TRP A 243 5.45 -16.61 1.09
CA TRP A 243 4.05 -16.87 1.41
C TRP A 243 3.39 -17.88 0.45
N PRO A 244 3.53 -17.77 -0.89
CA PRO A 244 3.10 -18.83 -1.79
C PRO A 244 3.67 -20.22 -1.47
N LEU A 245 4.95 -20.29 -1.07
CA LEU A 245 5.57 -21.54 -0.66
C LEU A 245 4.97 -22.08 0.63
N ALA A 246 4.69 -21.23 1.62
CA ALA A 246 4.01 -21.64 2.84
C ALA A 246 2.60 -22.20 2.56
N ALA A 247 1.84 -21.55 1.67
CA ALA A 247 0.52 -22.03 1.24
C ALA A 247 0.61 -23.43 0.61
N TRP A 248 1.59 -23.65 -0.27
CA TRP A 248 1.81 -24.96 -0.85
C TRP A 248 2.17 -25.99 0.22
N GLN A 249 3.15 -25.71 1.09
CA GLN A 249 3.61 -26.66 2.09
C GLN A 249 2.50 -27.09 3.06
N VAL A 250 1.64 -26.16 3.49
CA VAL A 250 0.56 -26.47 4.44
C VAL A 250 -0.62 -27.17 3.77
N THR A 251 -1.01 -26.74 2.56
CA THR A 251 -2.19 -27.30 1.89
C THR A 251 -1.90 -28.54 1.04
N GLY A 252 -0.63 -28.84 0.78
CA GLY A 252 -0.19 -29.88 -0.16
C GLY A 252 -0.38 -29.53 -1.64
N SER A 253 -1.06 -28.43 -1.96
CA SER A 253 -1.34 -28.02 -3.35
C SER A 253 -0.30 -27.03 -3.89
N ARG A 254 0.37 -27.39 -4.98
CA ARG A 254 1.34 -26.51 -5.67
C ARG A 254 0.74 -25.20 -6.16
N THR A 255 -0.56 -25.23 -6.48
CA THR A 255 -1.31 -24.10 -7.04
C THR A 255 -2.10 -23.35 -5.97
N ALA A 256 -1.95 -23.69 -4.68
CA ALA A 256 -2.77 -23.14 -3.59
C ALA A 256 -2.88 -21.61 -3.60
N TYR A 257 -1.75 -20.93 -3.78
CA TYR A 257 -1.75 -19.47 -3.83
C TYR A 257 -2.43 -18.92 -5.08
N THR A 258 -2.16 -19.48 -6.26
CA THR A 258 -2.76 -19.01 -7.51
C THR A 258 -4.25 -19.29 -7.57
N ASP A 259 -4.69 -20.46 -7.10
CA ASP A 259 -6.10 -20.86 -7.07
C ASP A 259 -6.87 -20.00 -6.06
N THR A 260 -6.28 -19.74 -4.89
CA THR A 260 -6.83 -18.81 -3.91
C THR A 260 -6.98 -17.41 -4.52
N MET A 261 -5.92 -16.85 -5.12
CA MET A 261 -5.99 -15.52 -5.74
C MET A 261 -6.96 -15.47 -6.93
N ALA A 262 -7.19 -16.59 -7.60
CA ALA A 262 -8.13 -16.71 -8.69
C ALA A 262 -9.59 -16.71 -8.19
N ALA A 263 -9.87 -17.31 -7.02
CA ALA A 263 -11.20 -17.31 -6.37
C ALA A 263 -11.71 -15.90 -6.00
N TRP A 264 -10.80 -14.94 -5.85
CA TRP A 264 -11.11 -13.53 -5.57
C TRP A 264 -11.44 -12.71 -6.84
N ARG A 265 -11.41 -13.31 -8.03
CA ARG A 265 -11.67 -12.63 -9.30
C ARG A 265 -13.01 -13.06 -9.88
N ALA A 266 -13.71 -12.11 -10.51
CA ALA A 266 -14.98 -12.38 -11.20
C ALA A 266 -14.85 -13.49 -12.28
N GLY A 267 -13.72 -13.55 -12.98
CA GLY A 267 -13.45 -14.60 -13.98
C GLY A 267 -12.88 -15.90 -13.42
N GLY A 268 -12.62 -15.98 -12.11
CA GLY A 268 -12.06 -17.15 -11.44
C GLY A 268 -10.66 -17.56 -11.94
N GLN A 269 -9.95 -16.71 -12.67
CA GLN A 269 -8.67 -17.01 -13.32
C GLN A 269 -7.76 -15.78 -13.35
N ILE A 270 -6.45 -16.01 -13.32
CA ILE A 270 -5.43 -14.96 -13.46
C ILE A 270 -5.20 -14.72 -14.95
N THR A 271 -5.62 -13.58 -15.48
CA THR A 271 -5.36 -13.20 -16.88
C THR A 271 -4.56 -11.91 -16.93
N PRO A 272 -3.26 -11.96 -17.29
CA PRO A 272 -2.43 -10.76 -17.31
C PRO A 272 -3.00 -9.66 -18.20
N LEU A 273 -3.01 -8.42 -17.70
CA LEU A 273 -3.43 -7.18 -18.40
C LEU A 273 -4.92 -7.11 -18.79
N LYS A 274 -5.59 -8.24 -19.07
CA LYS A 274 -6.98 -8.30 -19.55
C LYS A 274 -7.97 -7.57 -18.62
N PRO A 275 -7.91 -7.70 -17.28
CA PRO A 275 -8.81 -6.98 -16.37
C PRO A 275 -8.75 -5.46 -16.53
N TRP A 276 -7.57 -4.91 -16.85
CA TRP A 276 -7.40 -3.47 -17.04
C TRP A 276 -8.12 -2.95 -18.28
N PHE A 277 -8.09 -3.70 -19.39
CA PHE A 277 -8.85 -3.34 -20.58
C PHE A 277 -10.36 -3.41 -20.32
N GLY A 278 -10.83 -4.51 -19.74
CA GLY A 278 -12.26 -4.69 -19.42
C GLY A 278 -12.79 -3.62 -18.47
N MET A 279 -12.06 -3.35 -17.39
CA MET A 279 -12.46 -2.32 -16.43
C MET A 279 -12.36 -0.91 -17.00
N SER A 280 -11.39 -0.63 -17.88
CA SER A 280 -11.30 0.67 -18.55
C SER A 280 -12.55 0.93 -19.39
N GLN A 281 -13.06 -0.06 -20.11
CA GLN A 281 -14.29 0.08 -20.88
C GLN A 281 -15.50 0.20 -19.96
N TRP A 282 -15.54 -0.60 -18.88
CA TRP A 282 -16.59 -0.54 -17.87
C TRP A 282 -16.68 0.85 -17.19
N ALA A 283 -15.55 1.50 -16.92
CA ALA A 283 -15.51 2.83 -16.33
C ALA A 283 -16.13 3.92 -17.23
N PHE A 284 -16.19 3.68 -18.54
CA PHE A 284 -16.84 4.56 -19.52
C PHE A 284 -18.13 3.95 -20.09
N ARG A 285 -18.71 2.92 -19.45
CA ARG A 285 -19.85 2.15 -19.98
C ARG A 285 -21.09 3.00 -20.30
N ASP A 286 -21.25 4.12 -19.60
CA ASP A 286 -22.39 5.03 -19.76
C ASP A 286 -22.18 6.05 -20.89
N PHE A 287 -21.05 6.00 -21.60
CA PHE A 287 -20.72 6.87 -22.73
C PHE A 287 -20.74 6.09 -24.06
N ASP A 288 -21.40 6.64 -25.09
CA ASP A 288 -21.33 6.14 -26.46
C ASP A 288 -19.87 6.16 -26.93
N GLY A 289 -19.27 4.98 -27.13
CA GLY A 289 -17.84 4.85 -27.47
C GLY A 289 -16.93 4.39 -26.33
N ALA A 290 -17.47 3.79 -25.27
CA ALA A 290 -16.72 3.17 -24.17
C ALA A 290 -15.54 2.28 -24.64
N ALA A 291 -15.71 1.56 -25.76
CA ALA A 291 -14.68 0.72 -26.38
C ALA A 291 -13.44 1.51 -26.83
N VAL A 292 -13.58 2.82 -27.11
CA VAL A 292 -12.50 3.74 -27.47
C VAL A 292 -12.02 4.52 -26.25
N TYR A 293 -12.94 5.12 -25.48
CA TYR A 293 -12.59 5.95 -24.33
C TYR A 293 -11.88 5.18 -23.22
N GLY A 294 -12.23 3.91 -23.00
CA GLY A 294 -11.57 3.05 -22.03
C GLY A 294 -10.06 2.88 -22.31
N PRO A 295 -9.67 2.30 -23.46
CA PRO A 295 -8.26 2.17 -23.84
C PRO A 295 -7.52 3.51 -23.91
N VAL A 296 -8.15 4.59 -24.38
CA VAL A 296 -7.55 5.94 -24.40
C VAL A 296 -7.29 6.44 -22.98
N GLY A 297 -8.25 6.31 -22.07
CA GLY A 297 -8.09 6.68 -20.65
C GLY A 297 -6.97 5.89 -19.97
N LEU A 298 -6.88 4.59 -20.25
CA LEU A 298 -5.79 3.75 -19.76
C LEU A 298 -4.43 4.19 -20.32
N ALA A 299 -4.34 4.51 -21.61
CA ALA A 299 -3.13 5.04 -22.23
C ALA A 299 -2.72 6.37 -21.57
N VAL A 300 -3.67 7.30 -21.36
CA VAL A 300 -3.42 8.58 -20.68
C VAL A 300 -2.90 8.36 -19.25
N LEU A 301 -3.47 7.40 -18.51
CA LEU A 301 -3.01 7.05 -17.16
C LEU A 301 -1.55 6.56 -17.19
N VAL A 302 -1.23 5.61 -18.07
CA VAL A 302 0.14 5.06 -18.20
C VAL A 302 1.12 6.15 -18.63
N THR A 303 0.77 6.94 -19.65
CA THR A 303 1.61 8.04 -20.13
C THR A 303 1.84 9.07 -19.03
N THR A 304 0.80 9.44 -18.28
CA THR A 304 0.92 10.38 -17.15
C THR A 304 1.87 9.84 -16.08
N LEU A 305 1.73 8.57 -15.70
CA LEU A 305 2.63 7.92 -14.74
C LEU A 305 4.08 7.94 -15.22
N VAL A 306 4.33 7.58 -16.48
CA VAL A 306 5.67 7.58 -17.08
C VAL A 306 6.24 8.99 -17.14
N VAL A 307 5.46 9.98 -17.58
CA VAL A 307 5.88 11.39 -17.66
C VAL A 307 6.21 11.96 -16.28
N LEU A 308 5.35 11.73 -15.28
CA LEU A 308 5.58 12.14 -13.90
C LEU A 308 6.85 11.51 -13.33
N THR A 309 7.14 10.25 -13.65
CA THR A 309 8.27 9.50 -13.10
C THR A 309 9.58 9.73 -13.87
N CYS A 310 9.51 9.95 -15.17
CA CYS A 310 10.68 10.02 -16.05
C CYS A 310 11.11 11.44 -16.40
N GLY A 311 10.25 12.44 -16.20
CA GLY A 311 10.55 13.83 -16.50
C GLY A 311 11.65 14.46 -15.64
N PRO A 312 12.17 15.63 -16.06
CA PRO A 312 13.28 16.31 -15.37
C PRO A 312 12.94 16.70 -13.92
N TRP A 313 11.67 16.98 -13.62
CA TRP A 313 11.16 17.29 -12.29
C TRP A 313 11.26 16.12 -11.28
N ALA A 314 11.44 14.88 -11.76
CA ALA A 314 11.55 13.70 -10.89
C ALA A 314 13.01 13.34 -10.55
N THR A 315 13.99 14.05 -11.12
CA THR A 315 15.42 13.74 -10.95
C THR A 315 15.85 13.69 -9.48
N ARG A 316 15.31 14.58 -8.63
CA ARG A 316 15.59 14.60 -7.18
C ARG A 316 15.16 13.33 -6.45
N LEU A 317 14.18 12.57 -6.96
CA LEU A 317 13.77 11.30 -6.35
C LEU A 317 14.88 10.24 -6.39
N GLY A 318 15.82 10.36 -7.32
CA GLY A 318 16.83 9.34 -7.57
C GLY A 318 16.26 8.11 -8.31
N PRO A 319 17.15 7.23 -8.79
CA PRO A 319 16.74 6.10 -9.62
C PRO A 319 15.93 5.05 -8.85
N GLU A 320 16.19 4.85 -7.55
CA GLU A 320 15.54 3.79 -6.76
C GLU A 320 14.04 4.07 -6.59
N LEU A 321 13.67 5.30 -6.22
CA LEU A 321 12.26 5.71 -6.06
C LEU A 321 11.54 5.80 -7.40
N ARG A 322 12.23 6.22 -8.47
CA ARG A 322 11.68 6.20 -9.83
C ARG A 322 11.43 4.78 -10.32
N ALA A 323 12.36 3.86 -10.08
CA ALA A 323 12.19 2.44 -10.40
C ALA A 323 10.97 1.86 -9.66
N TRP A 324 10.80 2.17 -8.37
CA TRP A 324 9.59 1.78 -7.64
C TRP A 324 8.31 2.30 -8.28
N CYS A 325 8.27 3.59 -8.64
CA CYS A 325 7.08 4.22 -9.24
C CYS A 325 6.74 3.68 -10.65
N LEU A 326 7.65 2.97 -11.32
CA LEU A 326 7.38 2.29 -12.59
C LEU A 326 7.08 0.80 -12.40
N ILE A 327 7.91 0.10 -11.62
CA ILE A 327 7.85 -1.35 -11.47
C ILE A 327 6.61 -1.77 -10.66
N TYR A 328 6.23 -1.02 -9.62
CA TYR A 328 5.05 -1.35 -8.82
C TYR A 328 3.75 -1.25 -9.63
N PRO A 329 3.46 -0.15 -10.36
CA PRO A 329 2.29 -0.09 -11.25
C PRO A 329 2.34 -1.10 -12.39
N ALA A 330 3.51 -1.36 -12.97
CA ALA A 330 3.65 -2.41 -13.99
C ALA A 330 3.31 -3.80 -13.44
N TYR A 331 3.72 -4.09 -12.21
CA TYR A 331 3.33 -5.31 -11.51
C TYR A 331 1.81 -5.36 -11.30
N LEU A 332 1.18 -4.29 -10.81
CA LEU A 332 -0.28 -4.23 -10.68
C LEU A 332 -1.00 -4.42 -12.02
N ALA A 333 -0.48 -3.85 -13.11
CA ALA A 333 -1.04 -4.05 -14.45
C ALA A 333 -1.11 -5.54 -14.83
N VAL A 334 -0.10 -6.32 -14.43
CA VAL A 334 -0.01 -7.75 -14.73
C VAL A 334 -0.92 -8.59 -13.83
N VAL A 335 -1.02 -8.28 -12.53
CA VAL A 335 -1.65 -9.22 -11.57
C VAL A 335 -2.96 -8.73 -10.98
N LEU A 336 -3.30 -7.45 -11.09
CA LEU A 336 -4.46 -6.89 -10.39
C LEU A 336 -5.69 -6.83 -11.30
N ASP A 337 -6.84 -7.17 -10.74
CA ASP A 337 -8.14 -6.81 -11.28
C ASP A 337 -8.51 -5.43 -10.71
N PRO A 338 -8.42 -4.34 -11.49
CA PRO A 338 -8.63 -3.00 -10.96
C PRO A 338 -10.09 -2.85 -10.58
N PHE A 339 -10.38 -2.58 -9.31
CA PHE A 339 -11.72 -2.31 -8.82
C PHE A 339 -11.66 -1.26 -7.70
N THR A 340 -12.60 -1.28 -6.77
CA THR A 340 -12.72 -0.31 -5.66
C THR A 340 -11.43 -0.18 -4.82
N SER A 341 -10.65 -1.25 -4.69
CA SER A 341 -9.36 -1.26 -3.97
C SER A 341 -8.24 -0.47 -4.65
N ILE A 342 -8.41 0.00 -5.89
CA ILE A 342 -7.34 0.68 -6.66
C ILE A 342 -6.82 1.93 -5.95
N PHE A 343 -7.68 2.65 -5.23
CA PHE A 343 -7.28 3.83 -4.46
C PHE A 343 -6.29 3.46 -3.35
N ARG A 344 -6.48 2.35 -2.64
CA ARG A 344 -5.54 1.89 -1.61
C ARG A 344 -4.18 1.53 -2.20
N TYR A 345 -4.16 0.97 -3.41
CA TYR A 345 -2.92 0.68 -4.13
C TYR A 345 -2.20 1.91 -4.68
N ALA A 346 -2.78 3.12 -4.58
CA ALA A 346 -2.05 4.35 -4.87
C ALA A 346 -1.17 4.81 -3.69
N LEU A 347 -1.43 4.36 -2.45
CA LEU A 347 -0.65 4.76 -1.26
C LEU A 347 0.85 4.51 -1.39
N PRO A 348 1.32 3.38 -1.97
CA PRO A 348 2.75 3.14 -2.17
C PRO A 348 3.40 4.03 -3.23
N LEU A 349 2.62 4.79 -4.02
CA LEU A 349 3.12 5.77 -4.99
C LEU A 349 3.43 7.13 -4.36
N PHE A 350 3.59 7.19 -3.03
CA PHE A 350 3.95 8.40 -2.29
C PHE A 350 5.15 9.19 -2.85
N PRO A 351 6.20 8.61 -3.51
CA PRO A 351 7.28 9.42 -4.04
C PRO A 351 6.81 10.39 -5.13
N LEU A 352 5.76 10.03 -5.89
CA LEU A 352 5.19 10.91 -6.91
C LEU A 352 4.51 12.15 -6.32
N LEU A 353 4.15 12.14 -5.03
CA LEU A 353 3.64 13.33 -4.35
C LEU A 353 4.68 14.44 -4.32
N VAL A 354 5.98 14.11 -4.29
CA VAL A 354 7.04 15.13 -4.44
C VAL A 354 6.95 15.81 -5.80
N VAL A 355 6.70 15.07 -6.88
CA VAL A 355 6.56 15.63 -8.23
C VAL A 355 5.28 16.45 -8.33
N ILE A 356 4.17 15.94 -7.81
CA ILE A 356 2.88 16.63 -7.75
C ILE A 356 2.99 17.93 -6.94
N LEU A 357 3.75 17.92 -5.84
CA LEU A 357 4.05 19.12 -5.08
C LEU A 357 5.15 19.98 -5.68
N GLY A 358 5.71 19.59 -6.83
CA GLY A 358 6.80 20.25 -7.54
C GLY A 358 8.09 20.42 -6.73
N GLY A 359 8.41 19.43 -5.91
CA GLY A 359 9.65 19.34 -5.14
C GLY A 359 10.92 19.29 -5.98
N GLY A 360 10.82 19.04 -7.29
CA GLY A 360 11.92 19.12 -8.25
C GLY A 360 11.91 20.35 -9.15
N TRP A 361 11.03 21.33 -8.93
CA TRP A 361 10.92 22.52 -9.78
C TRP A 361 11.92 23.59 -9.29
N LEU A 362 12.49 24.37 -10.21
CA LEU A 362 13.64 25.26 -9.95
C LEU A 362 13.29 26.55 -9.20
N GLU A 363 12.09 27.11 -9.41
CA GLU A 363 11.71 28.43 -8.86
C GLU A 363 10.33 28.37 -8.20
N ARG A 364 10.28 28.44 -6.86
CA ARG A 364 9.01 28.54 -6.13
C ARG A 364 9.13 29.28 -4.81
N THR A 365 8.13 30.09 -4.53
CA THR A 365 7.94 30.72 -3.21
C THR A 365 7.36 29.71 -2.21
N ALA A 366 7.67 29.89 -0.93
CA ALA A 366 7.08 29.09 0.15
C ALA A 366 5.54 29.13 0.12
N ARG A 367 4.98 30.29 -0.25
CA ARG A 367 3.52 30.50 -0.40
C ARG A 367 2.90 29.54 -1.40
N TYR A 368 3.52 29.34 -2.57
CA TYR A 368 3.00 28.43 -3.59
C TYR A 368 2.89 27.00 -3.06
N LEU A 369 3.94 26.50 -2.40
CA LEU A 369 3.93 25.15 -1.82
C LEU A 369 2.82 25.02 -0.77
N THR A 370 2.69 25.99 0.14
CA THR A 370 1.66 25.97 1.18
C THR A 370 0.24 25.96 0.59
N VAL A 371 -0.05 26.82 -0.38
CA VAL A 371 -1.37 26.87 -1.03
C VAL A 371 -1.67 25.54 -1.73
N ARG A 372 -0.70 24.98 -2.46
CA ARG A 372 -0.88 23.72 -3.18
C ARG A 372 -1.07 22.52 -2.24
N VAL A 373 -0.29 22.44 -1.16
CA VAL A 373 -0.46 21.42 -0.12
C VAL A 373 -1.84 21.57 0.52
N GLY A 374 -2.23 22.79 0.92
CA GLY A 374 -3.54 23.05 1.52
C GLY A 374 -4.70 22.63 0.62
N PHE A 375 -4.65 22.99 -0.67
CA PHE A 375 -5.62 22.56 -1.67
C PHE A 375 -5.70 21.04 -1.80
N LEU A 376 -4.56 20.36 -1.94
CA LEU A 376 -4.53 18.90 -2.11
C LEU A 376 -4.97 18.14 -0.85
N VAL A 377 -4.66 18.66 0.34
CA VAL A 377 -5.15 18.12 1.61
C VAL A 377 -6.67 18.27 1.70
N ALA A 378 -7.21 19.45 1.40
CA ALA A 378 -8.66 19.67 1.39
C ALA A 378 -9.38 18.78 0.36
N ALA A 379 -8.84 18.69 -0.86
CA ALA A 379 -9.37 17.81 -1.90
C ALA A 379 -9.30 16.34 -1.49
N GLY A 380 -8.20 15.93 -0.84
CA GLY A 380 -8.05 14.59 -0.28
C GLY A 380 -9.08 14.28 0.80
N MET A 381 -9.37 15.23 1.70
CA MET A 381 -10.39 15.09 2.74
C MET A 381 -11.81 14.96 2.14
N VAL A 382 -12.15 15.76 1.13
CA VAL A 382 -13.41 15.59 0.38
C VAL A 382 -13.45 14.22 -0.29
N GLY A 383 -12.34 13.80 -0.88
CA GLY A 383 -12.20 12.47 -1.46
C GLY A 383 -12.33 11.34 -0.43
N GLN A 384 -11.90 11.54 0.82
CA GLN A 384 -12.10 10.57 1.91
C GLN A 384 -13.58 10.41 2.25
N VAL A 385 -14.35 11.49 2.29
CA VAL A 385 -15.82 11.41 2.45
C VAL A 385 -16.41 10.57 1.31
N ALA A 386 -16.08 10.89 0.06
CA ALA A 386 -16.57 10.11 -1.07
C ALA A 386 -16.16 8.63 -1.00
N TRP A 387 -14.91 8.34 -0.61
CA TRP A 387 -14.40 6.98 -0.52
C TRP A 387 -15.09 6.18 0.59
N ILE A 388 -15.25 6.77 1.78
CA ILE A 388 -15.89 6.10 2.92
C ILE A 388 -17.34 5.74 2.58
N TRP A 389 -18.15 6.70 2.16
CA TRP A 389 -19.57 6.44 1.92
C TRP A 389 -19.85 5.63 0.65
N LYS A 390 -18.99 5.69 -0.37
CA LYS A 390 -19.21 4.89 -1.59
C LYS A 390 -18.61 3.50 -1.53
N LEU A 391 -17.53 3.29 -0.78
CA LEU A 391 -16.71 2.08 -0.88
C LEU A 391 -16.45 1.37 0.46
N LEU A 392 -16.62 2.04 1.60
CA LEU A 392 -16.44 1.42 2.92
C LEU A 392 -17.78 1.07 3.57
N VAL A 393 -18.74 2.00 3.57
CA VAL A 393 -20.11 1.73 4.02
C VAL A 393 -20.71 0.68 3.09
N PHE A 394 -21.16 -0.43 3.67
CA PHE A 394 -21.70 -1.55 2.93
C PHE A 394 -23.21 -1.39 2.73
N HIS A 395 -23.63 -1.37 1.47
CA HIS A 395 -25.02 -1.22 1.03
C HIS A 395 -25.50 -2.52 0.35
N PRO A 396 -26.14 -3.45 1.09
CA PRO A 396 -26.81 -4.60 0.49
C PRO A 396 -28.10 -4.17 -0.24
N PRO A 397 -28.49 -4.84 -1.34
CA PRO A 397 -27.78 -5.95 -1.98
C PRO A 397 -26.74 -5.51 -3.01
N SER A 398 -26.62 -4.20 -3.31
CA SER A 398 -25.77 -3.70 -4.41
C SER A 398 -24.29 -4.02 -4.27
N ASP A 399 -23.82 -4.19 -3.05
CA ASP A 399 -22.42 -4.48 -2.74
C ASP A 399 -22.12 -5.97 -2.62
N TYR A 400 -23.12 -6.86 -2.73
CA TYR A 400 -22.84 -8.29 -2.85
C TYR A 400 -22.16 -8.56 -4.19
N PRO A 401 -21.11 -9.41 -4.21
CA PRO A 401 -20.58 -9.89 -5.48
C PRO A 401 -21.70 -10.61 -6.27
N PRO A 402 -21.76 -10.42 -7.59
CA PRO A 402 -22.80 -11.01 -8.45
C PRO A 402 -22.75 -12.53 -8.52
#